data_AF-A0A7Y0EX84-F1
#
_entry.id   AF-A0A7Y0EX84-F1
#
_cell.length_a   1.000
_cell.length_b   1.000
_cell.length_c   1.000
_cell.angle_alpha   90.00
_cell.angle_beta   90.00
_cell.angle_gamma   90.00
#
_symmetry.space_group_name_H-M   'P 1'
#
loop_
_entity.id
_entity.type
_entity.pdbx_description
1 polymer ?
#
loop_
_entity_poly.entity_id
_entity_poly.type
_entity_poly.pdbx_seq_one_letter_code
_entity_poly.pdbx_strand_id
1 'polypeptide(L)' 'MRRVVFAARLLTPRDVRCRTFTAYASFFRPDAYDADEVDEFMDEAETTITVLCREILELRRQVACG' A
#
# COMPACT_ATOMS: atom_id res chain seq x y z
N MET A 1 13.02 -16.73 -20.88
CA MET A 1 12.09 -16.34 -19.81
C MET A 1 12.30 -14.86 -19.50
N ARG A 2 11.35 -13.99 -19.87
CA ARG A 2 11.47 -12.55 -19.57
C ARG A 2 11.20 -12.34 -18.09
N ARG A 3 12.20 -11.82 -17.37
CA ARG A 3 12.06 -11.33 -16.00
C ARG A 3 11.11 -10.14 -16.07
N VAL A 4 9.87 -10.32 -15.63
CA VAL A 4 8.93 -9.21 -15.45
C VAL A 4 9.46 -8.43 -14.24
N VAL A 5 10.41 -7.54 -14.49
CA VAL A 5 10.75 -6.51 -13.52
C VAL A 5 9.63 -5.48 -13.67
N PHE A 6 8.52 -5.69 -12.96
CA PHE A 6 7.63 -4.59 -12.67
C PHE A 6 8.47 -3.61 -11.85
N ALA A 7 9.06 -2.63 -12.52
CA ALA A 7 9.63 -1.44 -11.87
C ALA A 7 8.50 -0.53 -11.35
N ALA A 8 7.42 -1.13 -10.83
CA ALA A 8 6.51 -0.44 -9.96
C ALA A 8 7.26 -0.27 -8.65
N ARG A 9 7.47 0.98 -8.24
CA ARG A 9 7.95 1.28 -6.89
C ARG A 9 7.10 0.50 -5.90
N LEU A 10 7.73 -0.38 -5.11
CA LEU A 10 7.04 -1.07 -4.03
C LEU A 10 6.58 -0.04 -3.01
N LEU A 11 5.30 -0.07 -2.66
CA LEU A 11 4.76 0.74 -1.58
C LEU A 11 5.38 0.28 -0.26
N THR A 12 5.85 1.23 0.52
CA THR A 12 6.17 1.00 1.93
C THR A 12 4.93 1.30 2.78
N PRO A 13 4.81 0.75 4.00
CA PRO A 13 3.72 1.12 4.91
C PRO A 13 3.62 2.64 5.11
N ARG A 14 4.78 3.30 5.21
CA ARG A 14 4.88 4.76 5.32
C ARG A 14 4.32 5.49 4.10
N ASP A 15 4.52 4.96 2.89
CA ASP A 15 3.96 5.55 1.67
C ASP A 15 2.43 5.51 1.67
N VAL A 16 1.84 4.49 2.29
CA VAL A 16 0.38 4.35 2.45
C VAL A 16 -0.12 5.34 3.51
N ARG A 17 0.46 5.31 4.72
CA ARG A 17 0.02 6.13 5.85
C ARG A 17 0.17 7.64 5.60
N CYS A 18 1.21 8.04 4.87
CA CYS A 18 1.46 9.45 4.56
C CYS A 18 0.82 9.91 3.25
N ARG A 19 -0.02 9.07 2.61
CA ARG A 19 -0.68 9.43 1.36
C ARG A 19 -1.75 10.48 1.62
N THR A 20 -1.68 11.58 0.89
CA THR A 20 -2.72 12.62 0.91
C THR A 20 -3.56 12.56 -0.36
N PHE A 21 -4.87 12.71 -0.21
CA PHE A 21 -5.81 12.86 -1.32
C PHE A 21 -6.37 14.28 -1.36
N THR A 22 -6.69 14.75 -2.56
CA THR A 22 -7.46 15.98 -2.69
C THR A 22 -8.89 15.70 -2.24
N ALA A 23 -9.29 16.26 -1.10
CA ALA A 23 -10.67 16.15 -0.63
C ALA A 23 -11.55 17.10 -1.44
N TYR A 24 -12.63 16.57 -2.03
CA TYR A 24 -13.72 17.36 -2.58
C TYR A 24 -14.88 17.27 -1.61
N ALA A 25 -15.50 18.39 -1.27
CA ALA A 25 -16.73 18.34 -0.49
C ALA A 25 -17.77 17.51 -1.28
N SER A 26 -18.28 16.44 -0.66
CA SER A 26 -19.22 15.46 -1.25
C SER A 26 -20.40 16.12 -1.99
N PHE A 27 -20.83 17.31 -1.54
CA PHE A 27 -21.87 18.09 -2.20
C PHE A 27 -21.57 18.49 -3.66
N PHE A 28 -20.30 18.67 -4.04
CA PHE A 28 -19.91 19.05 -5.40
C PHE A 28 -19.56 17.85 -6.30
N ARG A 29 -19.39 16.66 -5.70
CA ARG A 29 -19.02 15.41 -6.36
C ARG A 29 -19.67 14.24 -5.63
N PRO A 30 -20.91 13.86 -6.01
CA PRO A 30 -21.62 12.74 -5.37
C PRO A 30 -20.95 11.38 -5.67
N ASP A 31 -20.01 11.36 -6.62
CA ASP A 31 -19.16 10.23 -6.99
C ASP A 31 -17.80 10.20 -6.26
N ALA A 32 -17.54 11.17 -5.36
CA ALA A 32 -16.34 11.16 -4.55
C ALA A 32 -16.44 10.06 -3.47
N TYR A 33 -15.30 9.42 -3.19
CA TYR A 33 -15.20 8.48 -2.08
C TYR A 33 -15.40 9.19 -0.74
N ASP A 34 -16.06 8.50 0.19
CA ASP A 34 -16.16 8.95 1.56
C ASP A 34 -14.78 8.92 2.24
N ALA A 35 -14.45 9.96 2.99
CA ALA A 35 -13.11 10.10 3.57
C ALA A 35 -12.85 9.07 4.66
N ASP A 36 -13.86 8.76 5.47
CA ASP A 36 -13.72 7.81 6.59
C ASP A 36 -13.59 6.38 6.03
N GLU A 37 -14.36 6.03 4.99
CA GLU A 37 -14.22 4.74 4.30
C GLU A 37 -12.84 4.58 3.63
N VAL A 38 -12.31 5.65 3.02
CA VAL A 38 -10.96 5.63 2.43
C VAL A 38 -9.89 5.46 3.50
N ASP A 39 -10.01 6.17 4.62
CA ASP A 39 -9.04 6.08 5.71
C ASP A 39 -9.03 4.67 6.35
N GLU A 40 -10.20 4.06 6.58
CA GLU A 40 -10.30 2.68 7.07
C GLU A 40 -9.62 1.68 6.11
N PHE A 41 -9.90 1.80 4.81
CA PHE A 41 -9.25 0.96 3.80
C PHE A 41 -7.73 1.16 3.73
N MET A 42 -7.26 2.41 3.91
CA MET A 42 -5.83 2.71 3.90
C MET A 42 -5.10 2.15 5.13
N ASP A 43 -5.76 2.06 6.28
CA ASP A 43 -5.24 1.39 7.47
C ASP A 43 -5.11 -0.14 7.26
N GLU A 44 -6.09 -0.76 6.59
CA GLU A 44 -6.00 -2.17 6.17
C GLU A 44 -4.84 -2.39 5.17
N ALA A 45 -4.67 -1.48 4.22
CA ALA A 45 -3.60 -1.54 3.24
C ALA A 45 -2.22 -1.39 3.89
N GLU A 46 -2.05 -0.46 4.84
CA GLU A 46 -0.81 -0.29 5.60
C GLU A 46 -0.46 -1.57 6.38
N THR A 47 -1.45 -2.15 7.05
CA THR A 47 -1.30 -3.39 7.82
C THR A 47 -0.87 -4.53 6.91
N THR A 48 -1.55 -4.70 5.78
CA THR A 48 -1.25 -5.75 4.79
C THR A 48 0.17 -5.60 4.24
N ILE A 49 0.57 -4.39 3.85
CA ILE A 49 1.92 -4.14 3.31
C ILE A 49 2.99 -4.37 4.38
N THR A 50 2.71 -4.04 5.64
CA THR A 50 3.63 -4.31 6.76
C THR A 50 3.90 -5.81 6.91
N VAL A 51 2.85 -6.64 6.87
CA VAL A 51 2.96 -8.10 6.95
C VAL A 51 3.76 -8.64 5.76
N LEU A 52 3.40 -8.25 4.55
CA LEU A 52 4.09 -8.70 3.32
C LEU A 52 5.56 -8.29 3.31
N CYS A 53 5.90 -7.07 3.76
CA CYS A 53 7.29 -6.63 3.88
C CYS A 53 8.08 -7.53 4.83
N ARG A 54 7.50 -7.91 5.97
CA ARG A 54 8.14 -8.81 6.93
C ARG A 54 8.39 -10.20 6.34
N GLU A 55 7.38 -10.78 5.69
CA GLU A 55 7.49 -12.10 5.05
C GLU A 55 8.53 -12.11 3.93
N ILE A 56 8.56 -11.08 3.09
CA ILE A 56 9.57 -10.95 2.03
C ILE A 56 10.98 -10.89 2.61
N LEU A 57 11.18 -10.16 3.71
CA LEU A 57 12.49 -10.06 4.37
C LEU A 57 12.92 -11.41 4.97
N GLU A 58 12.00 -12.14 5.60
CA GLU A 58 12.25 -13.48 6.15
C GLU A 58 12.64 -14.47 5.03
N LEU A 59 11.88 -14.49 3.94
CA LEU A 59 12.16 -15.34 2.78
C LEU A 59 13.51 -15.01 2.15
N ARG A 60 13.84 -13.72 1.99
CA ARG A 60 15.15 -13.30 1.46
C ARG A 60 16.29 -13.74 2.37
N ARG A 61 16.12 -13.70 3.69
CA ARG A 61 17.10 -14.19 4.65
C ARG A 61 17.33 -15.70 4.49
N GLN A 62 16.26 -16.48 4.34
CA GLN A 62 16.36 -17.93 4.16
C GLN A 62 17.12 -18.31 2.89
N VAL A 63 16.83 -17.62 1.77
CA VAL A 63 17.54 -17.83 0.50
C VAL A 63 19.01 -17.42 0.58
N ALA A 64 19.35 -16.40 1.37
CA ALA A 64 20.74 -15.96 1.52
C ALA A 64 21.59 -16.87 2.42
N CYS A 65 20.97 -17.66 3.29
CA CYS A 65 21.64 -18.54 4.25
C CYS A 65 21.66 -20.02 3.85
N GLY A 66 20.99 -20.40 2.75
CA GLY A 66 20.98 -21.76 2.21
C GLY A 66 21.81 -21.87 0.94
#